data_AF-A0A9P0K9N3-F1
#
_entry.id   AF-A0A9P0K9N3-F1
#
_cell.length_a   1.000
_cell.length_b   1.000
_cell.length_c   1.000
_cell.angle_alpha   90.00
_cell.angle_beta   90.00
_cell.angle_gamma   90.00
#
_symmetry.space_group_name_H-M   'P 1'
#
loop_
_entity.id
_entity.type
_entity.pdbx_description
1 polymer ?
#
loop_
_entity_poly.entity_id
_entity_poly.type
_entity_poly.pdbx_seq_one_letter_code
_entity_poly.pdbx_strand_id
1 'polypeptide(L)'
;MSRAKPKQNLEVCGDCGALDATWASVNKGILLCTPCCSIHRSLGRHISQVKSLLKGSWHPNQLNMVYALNNNGANNIWEHALFENGSKLMKKKPTAKDSINIKQEYIKMKHVQCAFAFRESYEDGLLSVENELGKQLHASVRTANLETSFRLLALGADPNYFHDEKGSTPLHIAIKSDQKLQVELLLVHGADPSYPDNQGKTALDYARKFNNRDLLSRLIENQYEVTDTFSYYLSLHKPDHNSGMHFYIPQTGFKSNSVCLSKLQKINNTLFEELAMDVFDEVDRRETEAIWLSCGDTTDFNGVPFLPVDNTLSTTRNQGRQKLARFSTPEFKSLVYDILVDTQRRQMMSDNAHFSQFGEMSTVDDDPLYDSVASDEDYASVPDEEKPTSPNTLSPQSQHSDPSHNTNKDSIISLDSVSKTNQILEQLTKQLKNSDNTITDLKNEVYKLRQYVKVLQTENSILKNKLAQTKASSRVNGDSRFESLEHISEVGLSD
;
A
#
# COMPACT_ATOMS: atom_id res chain seq x y z
N MET A 1 34.56 -26.74 35.15
CA MET A 1 33.56 -26.66 34.05
C MET A 1 32.70 -25.43 34.27
N SER A 2 32.97 -24.35 33.54
CA SER A 2 32.23 -23.10 33.64
C SER A 2 30.85 -23.28 33.03
N ARG A 3 29.83 -23.25 33.88
CA ARG A 3 28.42 -23.24 33.52
C ARG A 3 28.18 -22.00 32.64
N ALA A 4 27.92 -22.21 31.34
CA ALA A 4 27.56 -21.14 30.42
C ALA A 4 26.32 -20.42 30.99
N LYS A 5 26.48 -19.14 31.32
CA LYS A 5 25.33 -18.29 31.68
C LYS A 5 24.41 -18.21 30.45
N PRO A 6 23.08 -18.33 30.60
CA PRO A 6 22.18 -18.06 29.49
C PRO A 6 22.43 -16.61 29.07
N LYS A 7 22.68 -16.37 27.78
CA LYS A 7 22.71 -15.01 27.21
C LYS A 7 21.37 -14.38 27.58
N GLN A 8 21.37 -13.46 28.53
CA GLN A 8 20.25 -12.53 28.66
C GLN A 8 20.23 -11.78 27.33
N ASN A 9 19.18 -11.99 26.53
CA ASN A 9 18.88 -11.16 25.37
C ASN A 9 18.61 -9.76 25.92
N LEU A 10 19.67 -8.96 26.05
CA LEU A 10 19.53 -7.55 26.35
C LEU A 10 18.75 -6.93 25.19
N GLU A 11 17.64 -6.29 25.49
CA GLU A 11 16.82 -5.58 24.52
C GLU A 11 17.55 -4.30 24.11
N VAL A 12 18.50 -4.46 23.19
CA VAL A 12 19.37 -3.38 22.73
C VAL A 12 18.69 -2.63 21.59
N CYS A 13 18.67 -1.30 21.68
CA CYS A 13 18.21 -0.42 20.62
C CYS A 13 19.09 -0.58 19.37
N GLY A 14 18.44 -0.91 18.24
CA GLY A 14 19.08 -1.14 16.95
C GLY A 14 19.82 0.08 16.39
N ASP A 15 19.46 1.30 16.79
CA ASP A 15 20.07 2.51 16.22
C ASP A 15 21.16 3.15 17.07
N CYS A 16 21.05 3.11 18.41
CA CYS A 16 22.02 3.77 19.30
C CYS A 16 22.66 2.87 20.37
N GLY A 17 22.27 1.59 20.42
CA GLY A 17 22.85 0.62 21.36
C GLY A 17 22.43 0.78 22.82
N ALA A 18 21.41 1.60 23.12
CA ALA A 18 20.84 1.69 24.47
C ALA A 18 20.24 0.35 24.93
N LEU A 19 20.30 0.04 26.22
CA LEU A 19 19.91 -1.28 26.79
C LEU A 19 18.44 -1.34 27.27
N ASP A 20 17.64 -0.34 26.91
CA ASP A 20 16.28 -0.09 27.40
C ASP A 20 15.28 0.00 26.23
N ALA A 21 15.43 -0.88 25.23
CA ALA A 21 14.50 -0.90 24.11
C ALA A 21 13.11 -1.36 24.55
N THR A 22 12.12 -0.47 24.45
CA THR A 22 10.72 -0.69 24.87
C THR A 22 9.73 -0.61 23.71
N TRP A 23 10.26 -0.41 22.49
CA TRP A 23 9.53 -0.29 21.24
C TRP A 23 10.17 -1.18 20.19
N ALA A 24 9.44 -1.43 19.11
CA ALA A 24 9.93 -2.14 17.95
C ALA A 24 9.53 -1.42 16.67
N SER A 25 10.37 -1.56 15.64
CA SER A 25 9.98 -1.32 14.26
C SER A 25 9.69 -2.67 13.62
N VAL A 26 8.41 -2.98 13.41
CA VAL A 26 7.93 -4.32 13.03
C VAL A 26 8.50 -4.74 11.67
N ASN A 27 8.33 -3.90 10.65
CA ASN A 27 8.81 -4.13 9.29
C ASN A 27 10.33 -4.00 9.13
N LYS A 28 11.06 -3.51 10.13
CA LYS A 28 12.53 -3.46 10.13
C LYS A 28 13.17 -4.57 10.95
N GLY A 29 12.38 -5.29 11.76
CA GLY A 29 12.87 -6.37 12.62
C GLY A 29 13.87 -5.91 13.68
N ILE A 30 13.74 -4.68 14.19
CA ILE A 30 14.64 -4.10 15.19
C ILE A 30 13.89 -3.56 16.41
N LEU A 31 14.56 -3.58 17.56
CA LEU A 31 14.08 -2.95 18.80
C LEU A 31 14.59 -1.51 18.92
N LEU A 32 13.82 -0.65 19.57
CA LEU A 32 14.05 0.79 19.69
C LEU A 32 13.90 1.26 21.14
N CYS A 33 14.82 2.09 21.61
CA CYS A 33 14.61 2.88 22.83
C CYS A 33 13.68 4.07 22.57
N THR A 34 13.15 4.68 23.64
CA THR A 34 12.21 5.81 23.54
C THR A 34 12.73 6.97 22.66
N PRO A 35 13.97 7.47 22.79
CA PRO A 35 14.50 8.53 21.92
C PRO A 35 14.57 8.15 20.43
N CYS A 36 14.95 6.92 20.10
CA CYS A 36 14.99 6.49 18.69
C CYS A 36 13.58 6.27 18.13
N CYS A 37 12.67 5.74 18.97
CA CYS A 37 11.27 5.58 18.64
C CYS A 37 10.59 6.93 18.31
N SER A 38 10.86 8.02 19.05
CA SER A 38 10.28 9.33 18.73
C SER A 38 10.62 9.77 17.29
N ILE A 39 11.85 9.49 16.85
CA ILE A 39 12.29 9.77 15.48
C ILE A 39 11.59 8.85 14.48
N HIS A 40 11.54 7.53 14.75
CA HIS A 40 10.88 6.56 13.86
C HIS A 40 9.40 6.90 13.60
N ARG A 41 8.69 7.39 14.62
CA ARG A 41 7.29 7.85 14.48
C ARG A 41 7.16 9.04 13.52
N SER A 42 8.17 9.90 13.44
CA SER A 42 8.20 11.04 12.49
C SER A 42 8.48 10.63 11.04
N LEU A 43 8.90 9.38 10.79
CA LEU A 43 9.17 8.88 9.44
C LEU A 43 7.91 8.36 8.74
N GLY A 44 6.91 7.92 9.50
CA GLY A 44 5.68 7.33 8.96
C GLY A 44 5.76 5.81 8.74
N ARG A 45 4.59 5.17 8.68
CA ARG A 45 4.44 3.70 8.64
C ARG A 45 5.07 3.05 7.40
N HIS A 46 5.07 3.76 6.26
CA HIS A 46 5.71 3.32 5.02
C HIS A 46 7.23 3.10 5.17
N ILE A 47 7.87 3.79 6.13
CA ILE A 47 9.28 3.58 6.50
C ILE A 47 9.38 2.68 7.73
N SER A 48 8.67 2.99 8.81
CA SER A 48 8.75 2.27 10.07
C SER A 48 7.39 2.11 10.75
N GLN A 49 6.94 0.87 10.87
CA GLN A 49 5.76 0.48 11.62
C GLN A 49 6.13 0.34 13.10
N VAL A 50 5.87 1.38 13.90
CA VAL A 50 6.28 1.45 15.31
C VAL A 50 5.23 0.80 16.21
N LYS A 51 5.67 -0.05 17.14
CA LYS A 51 4.78 -0.68 18.12
C LYS A 51 5.44 -0.80 19.49
N SER A 52 4.69 -0.53 20.56
CA SER A 52 5.19 -0.66 21.94
C SER A 52 5.28 -2.12 22.35
N LEU A 53 6.40 -2.53 22.95
CA LEU A 53 6.58 -3.88 23.49
C LEU A 53 5.79 -4.09 24.80
N LEU A 54 5.57 -3.01 25.57
CA LEU A 54 5.01 -3.09 26.91
C LEU A 54 3.51 -2.82 26.98
N LYS A 55 2.96 -2.01 26.07
CA LYS A 55 1.59 -1.49 26.17
C LYS A 55 0.70 -1.81 24.97
N GLY A 56 1.26 -2.38 23.90
CA GLY A 56 0.52 -2.76 22.70
C GLY A 56 0.01 -4.21 22.77
N SER A 57 -1.11 -4.49 22.09
CA SER A 57 -1.53 -5.87 21.83
C SER A 57 -0.72 -6.46 20.68
N TRP A 58 -0.14 -7.63 20.88
CA TRP A 58 0.66 -8.34 19.87
C TRP A 58 0.05 -9.69 19.54
N HIS A 59 -0.02 -10.01 18.24
CA HIS A 59 -0.16 -11.39 17.84
C HIS A 59 1.15 -12.15 18.18
N PRO A 60 1.10 -13.34 18.82
CA PRO A 60 2.32 -14.03 19.28
C PRO A 60 3.35 -14.27 18.18
N ASN A 61 2.92 -14.65 16.97
CA ASN A 61 3.83 -14.88 15.84
C ASN A 61 4.48 -13.59 15.33
N GLN A 62 3.79 -12.44 15.43
CA GLN A 62 4.34 -11.13 15.08
C GLN A 62 5.46 -10.72 16.02
N LEU A 63 5.24 -10.86 17.34
CA LEU A 63 6.27 -10.55 18.32
C LEU A 63 7.46 -11.51 18.20
N ASN A 64 7.19 -12.81 18.04
CA ASN A 64 8.24 -13.82 17.85
C ASN A 64 9.03 -13.58 16.56
N MET A 65 8.38 -13.17 15.47
CA MET A 65 9.05 -12.82 14.22
C MET A 65 9.99 -11.62 14.44
N VAL A 66 9.53 -10.55 15.10
CA VAL A 66 10.39 -9.37 15.40
C VAL A 66 11.60 -9.77 16.24
N TYR A 67 11.40 -10.54 17.32
CA TYR A 67 12.52 -11.00 18.14
C TYR A 67 13.46 -11.95 17.37
N ALA A 68 12.94 -12.84 16.55
CA ALA A 68 13.74 -13.74 15.73
C ALA A 68 14.61 -12.95 14.74
N LEU A 69 14.05 -11.95 14.05
CA LEU A 69 14.80 -11.07 13.15
C LEU A 69 15.87 -10.28 13.91
N ASN A 70 15.50 -9.65 15.02
CA ASN A 70 16.42 -8.85 15.82
C ASN A 70 17.60 -9.68 16.34
N ASN A 71 17.33 -10.89 16.86
CA ASN A 71 18.36 -11.77 17.42
C ASN A 71 19.26 -12.41 16.35
N ASN A 72 18.78 -12.52 15.12
CA ASN A 72 19.54 -13.04 13.98
C ASN A 72 20.12 -11.92 13.10
N GLY A 73 20.33 -10.72 13.66
CA GLY A 73 21.10 -9.69 12.98
C GLY A 73 20.39 -8.96 11.85
N ALA A 74 19.05 -8.84 11.89
CA ALA A 74 18.28 -8.00 10.96
C ALA A 74 18.86 -6.58 10.83
N ASN A 75 19.41 -6.05 11.93
CA ASN A 75 20.06 -4.75 11.93
C ASN A 75 21.27 -4.65 10.98
N ASN A 76 21.97 -5.76 10.71
CA ASN A 76 23.11 -5.82 9.79
C ASN A 76 22.70 -5.56 8.34
N ILE A 77 21.45 -5.81 7.96
CA ILE A 77 20.94 -5.48 6.61
C ILE A 77 20.97 -3.96 6.43
N TRP A 78 20.54 -3.21 7.44
CA TRP A 78 20.46 -1.75 7.43
C TRP A 78 21.78 -1.06 7.75
N GLU A 79 22.78 -1.80 8.24
CA GLU A 79 24.09 -1.29 8.67
C GLU A 79 25.26 -1.96 7.92
N HIS A 80 24.99 -2.68 6.82
CA HIS A 80 25.95 -3.50 6.09
C HIS A 80 27.25 -2.74 5.77
N ALA A 81 27.12 -1.55 5.16
CA ALA A 81 28.26 -0.75 4.74
C ALA A 81 29.08 -0.15 5.90
N LEU A 82 28.56 -0.19 7.14
CA LEU A 82 29.34 0.21 8.33
C LEU A 82 30.40 -0.82 8.69
N PHE A 83 30.23 -2.08 8.25
CA PHE A 83 31.16 -3.17 8.51
C PHE A 83 32.16 -3.39 7.36
N GLU A 84 31.92 -2.81 6.17
CA GLU A 84 32.86 -2.86 5.05
C GLU A 84 34.01 -1.87 5.26
N ASN A 85 35.14 -2.42 5.73
CA ASN A 85 36.49 -1.87 5.81
C ASN A 85 36.70 -0.38 5.43
N GLY A 86 36.75 0.48 6.46
CA GLY A 86 37.75 1.55 6.53
C GLY A 86 37.45 2.87 5.84
N SER A 87 36.22 3.15 5.42
CA SER A 87 35.90 4.50 4.95
C SER A 87 35.91 5.49 6.13
N LYS A 88 36.95 6.31 6.21
CA LYS A 88 37.06 7.44 7.18
C LYS A 88 35.97 8.50 6.99
N LEU A 89 35.07 8.32 6.00
CA LEU A 89 34.06 9.27 5.56
C LEU A 89 32.63 8.93 6.02
N MET A 90 32.36 7.73 6.56
CA MET A 90 31.00 7.38 7.00
C MET A 90 30.75 7.78 8.46
N LYS A 91 29.58 8.39 8.70
CA LYS A 91 29.10 8.77 10.04
C LYS A 91 29.03 7.52 10.92
N LYS A 92 29.70 7.53 12.07
CA LYS A 92 29.67 6.46 13.05
C LYS A 92 28.25 6.30 13.62
N LYS A 93 27.87 5.06 13.94
CA LYS A 93 26.66 4.75 14.69
C LYS A 93 26.64 5.52 16.02
N PRO A 94 25.52 6.20 16.38
CA PRO A 94 25.42 6.92 17.64
C PRO A 94 25.41 5.96 18.84
N THR A 95 25.72 6.51 20.00
CA THR A 95 25.64 5.87 21.31
C THR A 95 24.37 6.30 22.04
N ALA A 96 24.03 5.59 23.12
CA ALA A 96 22.87 5.91 23.95
C ALA A 96 22.89 7.35 24.50
N LYS A 97 24.08 7.93 24.73
CA LYS A 97 24.28 9.27 25.30
C LYS A 97 24.23 10.40 24.28
N ASP A 98 24.29 10.08 22.99
CA ASP A 98 24.26 11.10 21.95
C ASP A 98 22.93 11.84 21.90
N SER A 99 22.99 13.10 21.48
CA SER A 99 21.82 13.97 21.39
C SER A 99 20.79 13.44 20.38
N ILE A 100 19.54 13.85 20.56
CA ILE A 100 18.44 13.45 19.68
C ILE A 100 18.71 13.87 18.23
N ASN A 101 19.37 15.01 17.99
CA ASN A 101 19.69 15.49 16.64
C ASN A 101 20.70 14.57 15.92
N ILE A 102 21.71 14.07 16.63
CA ILE A 102 22.68 13.12 16.08
C ILE A 102 21.98 11.80 15.74
N LYS A 103 21.13 11.32 16.65
CA LYS A 103 20.31 10.11 16.43
C LYS A 103 19.38 10.29 15.24
N GLN A 104 18.73 11.45 15.11
CA GLN A 104 17.80 11.75 14.02
C GLN A 104 18.46 11.71 12.65
N GLU A 105 19.61 12.38 12.54
CA GLU A 105 20.39 12.38 11.31
C GLU A 105 20.81 10.96 10.91
N TYR A 106 21.33 10.18 11.87
CA TYR A 106 21.70 8.79 11.62
C TYR A 106 20.51 7.92 11.21
N ILE A 107 19.39 8.00 11.91
CA ILE A 107 18.17 7.22 11.63
C ILE A 107 17.62 7.56 10.23
N LYS A 108 17.64 8.82 9.82
CA LYS A 108 17.26 9.23 8.46
C LYS A 108 18.21 8.65 7.40
N MET A 109 19.52 8.72 7.61
CA MET A 109 20.49 8.08 6.71
C MET A 109 20.25 6.56 6.61
N LYS A 110 20.00 5.90 7.73
CA LYS A 110 19.84 4.45 7.83
C LYS A 110 18.56 3.94 7.19
N HIS A 111 17.42 4.55 7.48
CA HIS A 111 16.11 3.98 7.15
C HIS A 111 15.35 4.72 6.03
N VAL A 112 15.64 6.01 5.81
CA VAL A 112 15.00 6.80 4.73
C VAL A 112 15.87 6.74 3.49
N GLN A 113 17.15 7.06 3.64
CA GLN A 113 18.08 7.06 2.51
C GLN A 113 18.66 5.68 2.22
N CYS A 114 18.48 4.73 3.15
CA CYS A 114 19.06 3.40 3.11
C CYS A 114 20.55 3.44 2.75
N ALA A 115 21.28 4.38 3.36
CA ALA A 115 22.65 4.75 2.98
C ALA A 115 23.69 3.69 3.36
N PHE A 116 23.38 2.85 4.35
CA PHE A 116 24.26 1.76 4.80
C PHE A 116 23.71 0.38 4.44
N ALA A 117 22.53 0.32 3.81
CA ALA A 117 21.94 -0.94 3.40
C ALA A 117 22.71 -1.51 2.21
N PHE A 118 22.84 -2.84 2.18
CA PHE A 118 23.41 -3.51 1.01
C PHE A 118 22.54 -3.27 -0.22
N ARG A 119 23.16 -2.92 -1.35
CA ARG A 119 22.52 -2.84 -2.66
C ARG A 119 23.38 -3.60 -3.65
N GLU A 120 22.81 -4.60 -4.32
CA GLU A 120 23.48 -5.25 -5.44
C GLU A 120 23.66 -4.23 -6.57
N SER A 121 24.87 -4.12 -7.12
CA SER A 121 25.14 -3.32 -8.31
C SER A 121 24.63 -4.08 -9.52
N TYR A 122 23.35 -3.90 -9.87
CA TYR A 122 22.80 -4.42 -11.11
C TYR A 122 23.28 -3.55 -12.28
N GLU A 123 24.54 -3.73 -12.69
CA GLU A 123 24.97 -3.38 -14.04
C GLU A 123 24.36 -4.40 -15.02
N ASP A 124 23.06 -4.27 -15.31
CA ASP A 124 22.34 -4.73 -16.52
C ASP A 124 20.88 -5.14 -16.23
N GLY A 125 19.93 -4.48 -16.92
CA GLY A 125 18.61 -5.08 -17.24
C GLY A 125 17.51 -5.02 -16.16
N LEU A 126 16.90 -3.85 -16.01
CA LEU A 126 15.85 -3.45 -15.04
C LEU A 126 14.46 -4.15 -15.16
N LEU A 127 14.40 -5.42 -15.58
CA LEU A 127 13.17 -6.25 -15.57
C LEU A 127 13.45 -7.71 -15.17
N SER A 128 14.71 -8.16 -15.25
CA SER A 128 15.08 -9.55 -14.91
C SER A 128 15.31 -9.73 -13.40
N VAL A 129 15.70 -8.66 -12.70
CA VAL A 129 16.08 -8.68 -11.28
C VAL A 129 14.88 -8.80 -10.33
N GLU A 130 13.80 -8.03 -10.56
CA GLU A 130 12.60 -8.10 -9.70
C GLU A 130 11.94 -9.48 -9.77
N ASN A 131 11.91 -10.07 -10.97
CA ASN A 131 11.44 -11.43 -11.18
C ASN A 131 12.36 -12.45 -10.46
N GLU A 132 13.67 -12.22 -10.44
CA GLU A 132 14.62 -13.13 -9.79
C GLU A 132 14.57 -13.05 -8.26
N LEU A 133 14.51 -11.84 -7.67
CA LEU A 133 14.30 -11.66 -6.23
C LEU A 133 12.98 -12.28 -5.77
N GLY A 134 11.91 -12.10 -6.55
CA GLY A 134 10.61 -12.75 -6.31
C GLY A 134 10.69 -14.28 -6.32
N LYS A 135 11.40 -14.87 -7.29
CA LYS A 135 11.66 -16.33 -7.34
C LYS A 135 12.47 -16.81 -6.14
N GLN A 136 13.51 -16.08 -5.76
CA GLN A 136 14.33 -16.41 -4.59
C GLN A 136 13.50 -16.35 -3.31
N LEU A 137 12.64 -15.34 -3.15
CA LEU A 137 11.74 -15.21 -2.01
C LEU A 137 10.73 -16.36 -1.99
N HIS A 138 10.11 -16.68 -3.14
CA HIS A 138 9.21 -17.82 -3.29
C HIS A 138 9.86 -19.14 -2.86
N ALA A 139 11.13 -19.34 -3.17
CA ALA A 139 11.87 -20.52 -2.76
C ALA A 139 12.31 -20.51 -1.28
N SER A 140 12.68 -19.34 -0.72
CA SER A 140 13.26 -19.21 0.63
C SER A 140 12.24 -19.46 1.73
N VAL A 141 10.99 -19.01 1.53
CA VAL A 141 9.89 -19.06 2.52
C VAL A 141 9.42 -20.48 2.84
N ARG A 142 9.87 -21.48 2.09
CA ARG A 142 9.69 -22.91 2.41
C ARG A 142 10.47 -23.36 3.64
N THR A 143 11.50 -22.61 4.04
CA THR A 143 12.34 -22.91 5.21
C THR A 143 12.11 -21.91 6.34
N ALA A 144 12.50 -22.27 7.57
CA ALA A 144 12.39 -21.38 8.73
C ALA A 144 13.41 -20.22 8.74
N ASN A 145 14.27 -20.10 7.72
CA ASN A 145 15.29 -19.05 7.66
C ASN A 145 14.66 -17.69 7.33
N LEU A 146 14.27 -16.96 8.37
CA LEU A 146 13.70 -15.61 8.24
C LEU A 146 14.70 -14.59 7.72
N GLU A 147 15.99 -14.73 8.03
CA GLU A 147 17.01 -13.74 7.64
C GLU A 147 17.11 -13.64 6.12
N THR A 148 17.14 -14.79 5.42
CA THR A 148 17.20 -14.81 3.96
C THR A 148 15.96 -14.16 3.33
N SER A 149 14.75 -14.56 3.75
CA SER A 149 13.51 -13.96 3.23
C SER A 149 13.44 -12.45 3.52
N PHE A 150 13.83 -12.04 4.73
CA PHE A 150 13.82 -10.63 5.13
C PHE A 150 14.83 -9.80 4.33
N ARG A 151 16.01 -10.35 4.05
CA ARG A 151 17.01 -9.69 3.18
C ARG A 151 16.48 -9.50 1.76
N LEU A 152 15.82 -10.51 1.20
CA LEU A 152 15.21 -10.42 -0.14
C LEU A 152 14.13 -9.33 -0.18
N LEU A 153 13.24 -9.29 0.83
CA LEU A 153 12.24 -8.23 0.96
C LEU A 153 12.89 -6.83 1.11
N ALA A 154 13.97 -6.72 1.88
CA ALA A 154 14.72 -5.47 2.02
C ALA A 154 15.43 -5.01 0.74
N LEU A 155 15.75 -5.95 -0.16
CA LEU A 155 16.27 -5.68 -1.51
C LEU A 155 15.18 -5.33 -2.54
N GLY A 156 13.90 -5.44 -2.16
CA GLY A 156 12.77 -5.11 -3.03
C GLY A 156 12.09 -6.31 -3.68
N ALA A 157 12.27 -7.53 -3.17
CA ALA A 157 11.47 -8.67 -3.59
C ALA A 157 9.98 -8.39 -3.34
N ASP A 158 9.14 -8.61 -4.35
CA ASP A 158 7.69 -8.46 -4.21
C ASP A 158 7.11 -9.61 -3.36
N PRO A 159 6.50 -9.33 -2.18
CA PRO A 159 5.85 -10.35 -1.36
C PRO A 159 4.65 -11.02 -2.05
N ASN A 160 4.06 -10.36 -3.04
CA ASN A 160 2.96 -10.85 -3.86
C ASN A 160 3.40 -11.48 -5.18
N TYR A 161 4.71 -11.65 -5.39
CA TYR A 161 5.26 -12.25 -6.60
C TYR A 161 4.53 -13.54 -6.99
N PHE A 162 4.03 -13.61 -8.22
CA PHE A 162 3.39 -14.82 -8.74
C PHE A 162 4.40 -15.64 -9.55
N HIS A 163 4.71 -16.85 -9.09
CA HIS A 163 5.64 -17.72 -9.81
C HIS A 163 4.89 -18.49 -10.91
N ASP A 164 5.06 -18.10 -12.18
CA ASP A 164 4.31 -18.69 -13.32
C ASP A 164 4.42 -20.22 -13.41
N GLU A 165 5.64 -20.77 -13.33
CA GLU A 165 5.84 -22.23 -13.46
C GLU A 165 5.31 -23.03 -12.26
N LYS A 166 5.32 -22.45 -11.05
CA LYS A 166 4.82 -23.09 -9.81
C LYS A 166 3.38 -22.72 -9.53
N GLY A 167 2.83 -21.74 -10.25
CA GLY A 167 1.47 -21.23 -10.14
C GLY A 167 1.08 -20.77 -8.75
N SER A 168 1.94 -20.10 -8.01
CA SER A 168 1.65 -19.72 -6.61
C SER A 168 2.52 -18.55 -6.14
N THR A 169 2.05 -17.86 -5.09
CA THR A 169 2.78 -16.78 -4.41
C THR A 169 3.65 -17.30 -3.25
N PRO A 170 4.64 -16.52 -2.75
CA PRO A 170 5.39 -16.87 -1.54
C PRO A 170 4.50 -17.26 -0.35
N LEU A 171 3.39 -16.54 -0.15
CA LEU A 171 2.46 -16.81 0.96
C LEU A 171 1.87 -18.22 0.90
N HIS A 172 1.50 -18.70 -0.30
CA HIS A 172 1.03 -20.07 -0.48
C HIS A 172 2.09 -21.10 -0.07
N ILE A 173 3.34 -20.88 -0.43
CA ILE A 173 4.45 -21.81 -0.12
C ILE A 173 4.74 -21.82 1.38
N ALA A 174 4.74 -20.66 2.04
CA ALA A 174 4.93 -20.53 3.48
C ALA A 174 3.85 -21.32 4.25
N ILE A 175 2.57 -21.21 3.83
CA ILE A 175 1.44 -21.94 4.44
C ILE A 175 1.55 -23.44 4.19
N LYS A 176 1.82 -23.87 2.95
CA LYS A 176 2.02 -25.29 2.61
C LYS A 176 3.15 -25.94 3.39
N SER A 177 4.13 -25.14 3.83
CA SER A 177 5.32 -25.59 4.57
C SER A 177 5.23 -25.34 6.08
N ASP A 178 4.06 -24.94 6.59
CA ASP A 178 3.79 -24.59 8.00
C ASP A 178 4.79 -23.59 8.61
N GLN A 179 5.24 -22.61 7.80
CA GLN A 179 6.20 -21.60 8.23
C GLN A 179 5.51 -20.37 8.81
N LYS A 180 4.97 -20.48 10.02
CA LYS A 180 4.18 -19.42 10.69
C LYS A 180 4.88 -18.06 10.75
N LEU A 181 6.18 -18.02 11.02
CA LEU A 181 6.93 -16.77 11.07
C LEU A 181 7.22 -16.19 9.66
N GLN A 182 7.37 -17.04 8.64
CA GLN A 182 7.50 -16.58 7.25
C GLN A 182 6.19 -15.98 6.76
N VAL A 183 5.05 -16.59 7.12
CA VAL A 183 3.71 -16.04 6.86
C VAL A 183 3.62 -14.64 7.46
N GLU A 184 3.94 -14.49 8.75
CA GLU A 184 3.89 -13.17 9.40
C GLU A 184 4.81 -12.14 8.75
N LEU A 185 6.03 -12.54 8.38
CA LEU A 185 6.97 -11.67 7.67
C LEU A 185 6.40 -11.18 6.34
N LEU A 186 5.82 -12.08 5.55
CA LEU A 186 5.20 -11.73 4.28
C LEU A 186 4.00 -10.79 4.47
N LEU A 187 3.13 -11.04 5.45
CA LEU A 187 1.98 -10.20 5.75
C LEU A 187 2.39 -8.78 6.17
N VAL A 188 3.41 -8.65 7.04
CA VAL A 188 3.96 -7.35 7.47
C VAL A 188 4.50 -6.54 6.29
N HIS A 189 5.01 -7.21 5.26
CA HIS A 189 5.51 -6.59 4.04
C HIS A 189 4.45 -6.41 2.95
N GLY A 190 3.18 -6.77 3.21
CA GLY A 190 2.06 -6.50 2.29
C GLY A 190 1.64 -7.66 1.39
N ALA A 191 1.97 -8.91 1.76
CA ALA A 191 1.42 -10.07 1.07
C ALA A 191 -0.11 -10.13 1.24
N ASP A 192 -0.83 -10.28 0.13
CA ASP A 192 -2.29 -10.36 0.09
C ASP A 192 -2.75 -11.83 0.16
N PRO A 193 -3.50 -12.23 1.21
CA PRO A 193 -4.02 -13.59 1.33
C PRO A 193 -5.16 -13.92 0.35
N SER A 194 -5.72 -12.91 -0.34
CA SER A 194 -6.83 -13.06 -1.28
C SER A 194 -6.40 -13.57 -2.66
N TYR A 195 -5.12 -13.44 -3.01
CA TYR A 195 -4.63 -13.87 -4.31
C TYR A 195 -4.77 -15.39 -4.50
N PRO A 196 -5.41 -15.84 -5.59
CA PRO A 196 -5.53 -17.26 -5.90
C PRO A 196 -4.25 -17.80 -6.56
N ASP A 197 -3.97 -19.08 -6.32
CA ASP A 197 -2.98 -19.85 -7.06
C ASP A 197 -3.53 -20.36 -8.42
N ASN A 198 -2.72 -21.07 -9.22
CA ASN A 198 -3.17 -21.64 -10.51
C ASN A 198 -4.32 -22.65 -10.38
N GLN A 199 -4.64 -23.13 -9.17
CA GLN A 199 -5.78 -24.00 -8.90
C GLN A 199 -7.01 -23.22 -8.42
N GLY A 200 -6.95 -21.88 -8.44
CA GLY A 200 -7.99 -21.01 -7.90
C GLY A 200 -8.07 -21.01 -6.38
N LYS A 201 -7.06 -21.53 -5.66
CA LYS A 201 -7.06 -21.63 -4.20
C LYS A 201 -6.31 -20.47 -3.58
N THR A 202 -6.88 -19.88 -2.54
CA THR A 202 -6.28 -18.80 -1.77
C THR A 202 -5.43 -19.32 -0.62
N ALA A 203 -4.68 -18.42 0.04
CA ALA A 203 -3.96 -18.71 1.29
C ALA A 203 -4.88 -19.33 2.36
N LEU A 204 -6.11 -18.81 2.48
CA LEU A 204 -7.12 -19.29 3.42
C LEU A 204 -7.57 -20.72 3.11
N ASP A 205 -7.71 -21.08 1.83
CA ASP A 205 -8.13 -22.43 1.45
C ASP A 205 -7.09 -23.48 1.81
N TYR A 206 -5.80 -23.15 1.68
CA TYR A 206 -4.74 -24.03 2.16
C TYR A 206 -4.71 -24.14 3.68
N ALA A 207 -4.86 -23.05 4.41
CA ALA A 207 -4.94 -23.08 5.87
C ALA A 207 -6.10 -23.97 6.37
N ARG A 208 -7.28 -23.89 5.72
CA ARG A 208 -8.43 -24.78 5.97
C ARG A 208 -8.11 -26.23 5.61
N LYS A 209 -7.56 -26.48 4.41
CA LYS A 209 -7.23 -27.82 3.92
C LYS A 209 -6.27 -28.57 4.84
N PHE A 210 -5.27 -27.88 5.39
CA PHE A 210 -4.30 -28.47 6.32
C PHE A 210 -4.77 -28.46 7.78
N ASN A 211 -6.00 -27.99 8.06
CA ASN A 211 -6.57 -27.85 9.40
C ASN A 211 -5.66 -27.07 10.38
N ASN A 212 -4.94 -26.08 9.87
CA ASN A 212 -4.05 -25.24 10.67
C ASN A 212 -4.83 -24.05 11.21
N ARG A 213 -5.44 -24.23 12.39
CA ARG A 213 -6.33 -23.24 13.01
C ARG A 213 -5.63 -21.93 13.32
N ASP A 214 -4.38 -21.97 13.77
CA ASP A 214 -3.60 -20.78 14.07
C ASP A 214 -3.36 -19.93 12.82
N LEU A 215 -2.93 -20.56 11.72
CA LEU A 215 -2.73 -19.85 10.44
C LEU A 215 -4.05 -19.33 9.88
N LEU A 216 -5.12 -20.12 10.00
CA LEU A 216 -6.45 -19.70 9.54
C LEU A 216 -6.93 -18.45 10.29
N SER A 217 -6.85 -18.45 11.63
CA SER A 217 -7.21 -17.28 12.45
C SER A 217 -6.38 -16.07 12.04
N ARG A 218 -5.06 -16.22 11.94
CA ARG A 218 -4.15 -15.12 11.62
C ARG A 218 -4.39 -14.52 10.23
N LEU A 219 -4.70 -15.35 9.23
CA LEU A 219 -5.00 -14.88 7.87
C LEU A 219 -6.34 -14.14 7.82
N ILE A 220 -7.35 -14.62 8.55
CA ILE A 220 -8.64 -13.91 8.69
C ILE A 220 -8.42 -12.57 9.39
N GLU A 221 -7.69 -12.55 10.52
CA GLU A 221 -7.34 -11.31 11.23
C GLU A 221 -6.60 -10.31 10.33
N ASN A 222 -5.76 -10.78 9.40
CA ASN A 222 -5.11 -9.91 8.43
C ASN A 222 -6.09 -9.37 7.38
N GLN A 223 -6.95 -10.23 6.83
CA GLN A 223 -7.94 -9.83 5.83
C GLN A 223 -8.89 -8.74 6.36
N TYR A 224 -9.24 -8.79 7.65
CA TYR A 224 -10.13 -7.84 8.31
C TYR A 224 -9.39 -6.80 9.16
N GLU A 225 -8.06 -6.69 9.06
CA GLU A 225 -7.25 -5.85 9.95
C GLU A 225 -7.72 -4.39 10.00
N VAL A 226 -8.04 -3.81 8.84
CA VAL A 226 -8.52 -2.42 8.72
C VAL A 226 -9.88 -2.26 9.39
N THR A 227 -10.84 -3.14 9.08
CA THR A 227 -12.20 -3.07 9.61
C THR A 227 -12.25 -3.35 11.10
N ASP A 228 -11.47 -4.32 11.57
CA ASP A 228 -11.32 -4.63 12.99
C ASP A 228 -10.74 -3.47 13.78
N THR A 229 -9.75 -2.80 13.22
CA THR A 229 -9.13 -1.63 13.83
C THR A 229 -10.14 -0.48 13.95
N PHE A 230 -10.97 -0.27 12.93
CA PHE A 230 -12.06 0.70 12.99
C PHE A 230 -13.12 0.34 14.03
N SER A 231 -13.59 -0.91 14.05
CA SER A 231 -14.55 -1.40 15.05
C SER A 231 -14.03 -1.21 16.48
N TYR A 232 -12.76 -1.56 16.70
CA TYR A 232 -12.08 -1.39 17.97
C TYR A 232 -11.92 0.09 18.34
N TYR A 233 -11.52 0.95 17.40
CA TYR A 233 -11.37 2.39 17.63
C TYR A 233 -12.69 3.06 18.07
N LEU A 234 -13.82 2.60 17.52
CA LEU A 234 -15.14 3.14 17.85
C LEU A 234 -15.65 2.65 19.21
N SER A 235 -15.49 1.35 19.51
CA SER A 235 -16.24 0.67 20.58
C SER A 235 -15.39 -0.17 21.55
N LEU A 236 -14.07 -0.22 21.36
CA LEU A 236 -13.13 -1.10 22.08
C LEU A 236 -13.48 -2.59 21.97
N HIS A 237 -14.15 -2.98 20.89
CA HIS A 237 -14.57 -4.34 20.61
C HIS A 237 -14.20 -4.72 19.17
N LYS A 238 -13.57 -5.90 19.02
CA LYS A 238 -13.28 -6.52 17.72
C LYS A 238 -14.29 -7.66 17.45
N PRO A 239 -14.60 -7.95 16.18
CA PRO A 239 -15.40 -9.12 15.83
C PRO A 239 -14.77 -10.42 16.35
N ASP A 240 -15.59 -11.40 16.72
CA ASP A 240 -15.13 -12.75 17.00
C ASP A 240 -15.11 -13.59 15.72
N HIS A 241 -13.95 -13.61 15.07
CA HIS A 241 -13.75 -14.40 13.86
C HIS A 241 -13.93 -15.91 14.07
N ASN A 242 -13.73 -16.42 15.28
CA ASN A 242 -13.91 -17.85 15.57
C ASN A 242 -15.39 -18.26 15.57
N SER A 243 -16.29 -17.33 15.88
CA SER A 243 -17.74 -17.54 15.81
C SER A 243 -18.30 -17.33 14.40
N GLY A 244 -17.45 -17.10 13.39
CA GLY A 244 -17.86 -16.74 12.02
C GLY A 244 -18.32 -15.30 11.87
N MET A 245 -18.17 -14.47 12.90
CA MET A 245 -18.49 -13.04 12.83
C MET A 245 -17.24 -12.26 12.44
N HIS A 246 -17.12 -11.95 11.15
CA HIS A 246 -15.94 -11.27 10.60
C HIS A 246 -16.07 -9.75 10.53
N PHE A 247 -17.26 -9.21 10.80
CA PHE A 247 -17.54 -7.80 10.62
C PHE A 247 -18.46 -7.29 11.73
N TYR A 248 -18.17 -6.10 12.26
CA TYR A 248 -18.92 -5.51 13.37
C TYR A 248 -19.06 -3.99 13.24
N ILE A 249 -20.30 -3.51 13.21
CA ILE A 249 -20.62 -2.07 13.28
C ILE A 249 -21.32 -1.78 14.61
N PRO A 250 -20.77 -0.88 15.46
CA PRO A 250 -21.43 -0.47 16.70
C PRO A 250 -22.77 0.23 16.46
N GLN A 251 -23.87 -0.29 17.02
CA GLN A 251 -25.23 0.22 16.76
C GLN A 251 -25.61 1.44 17.61
N THR A 252 -24.91 1.69 18.71
CA THR A 252 -25.23 2.75 19.67
C THR A 252 -24.17 3.85 19.68
N GLY A 253 -24.61 5.11 19.76
CA GLY A 253 -23.70 6.25 19.95
C GLY A 253 -23.12 6.85 18.67
N PHE A 254 -23.40 6.26 17.50
CA PHE A 254 -22.96 6.74 16.20
C PHE A 254 -24.15 6.88 15.24
N LYS A 255 -24.15 7.94 14.43
CA LYS A 255 -25.12 8.16 13.37
C LYS A 255 -24.36 8.53 12.11
N SER A 256 -24.72 7.89 11.00
CA SER A 256 -24.11 8.21 9.72
C SER A 256 -24.39 9.65 9.30
N ASN A 257 -23.38 10.29 8.74
CA ASN A 257 -23.56 11.58 8.08
C ASN A 257 -23.98 11.32 6.63
N SER A 258 -25.26 11.53 6.32
CA SER A 258 -25.83 11.25 5.00
C SER A 258 -25.09 11.97 3.85
N VAL A 259 -24.57 13.17 4.09
CA VAL A 259 -23.80 13.93 3.10
C VAL A 259 -22.41 13.33 2.90
N CYS A 260 -21.75 12.87 3.96
CA CYS A 260 -20.46 12.19 3.85
C CYS A 260 -20.64 10.84 3.16
N LEU A 261 -21.58 10.03 3.62
CA LEU A 261 -21.86 8.71 3.10
C LEU A 261 -22.23 8.74 1.60
N SER A 262 -23.05 9.70 1.17
CA SER A 262 -23.39 9.86 -0.26
C SER A 262 -22.20 10.25 -1.14
N LYS A 263 -21.16 10.89 -0.59
CA LYS A 263 -19.91 11.14 -1.31
C LYS A 263 -19.00 9.92 -1.32
N LEU A 264 -18.90 9.20 -0.19
CA LEU A 264 -18.15 7.95 -0.08
C LEU A 264 -18.71 6.86 -1.01
N GLN A 265 -20.03 6.80 -1.17
CA GLN A 265 -20.68 5.82 -2.05
C GLN A 265 -20.39 6.04 -3.54
N LYS A 266 -19.98 7.26 -3.93
CA LYS A 266 -19.68 7.61 -5.33
C LYS A 266 -18.27 7.22 -5.77
N ILE A 267 -17.35 7.00 -4.83
CA ILE A 267 -15.98 6.59 -5.18
C ILE A 267 -15.92 5.09 -5.47
N ASN A 268 -15.05 4.70 -6.41
CA ASN A 268 -14.82 3.30 -6.77
C ASN A 268 -14.09 2.54 -5.63
N ASN A 269 -14.00 1.22 -5.73
CA ASN A 269 -13.41 0.38 -4.68
C ASN A 269 -11.94 0.71 -4.43
N THR A 270 -11.14 0.91 -5.49
CA THR A 270 -9.72 1.25 -5.36
C THR A 270 -9.50 2.54 -4.57
N LEU A 271 -10.19 3.63 -4.94
CA LEU A 271 -10.10 4.91 -4.24
C LEU A 271 -10.68 4.83 -2.82
N PHE A 272 -11.68 3.98 -2.60
CA PHE A 272 -12.25 3.74 -1.28
C PHE A 272 -11.28 3.01 -0.36
N GLU A 273 -10.64 1.94 -0.83
CA GLU A 273 -9.60 1.20 -0.11
C GLU A 273 -8.40 2.11 0.21
N GLU A 274 -7.99 2.94 -0.76
CA GLU A 274 -6.98 3.97 -0.58
C GLU A 274 -7.31 4.95 0.55
N LEU A 275 -8.55 5.46 0.59
CA LEU A 275 -9.03 6.33 1.66
C LEU A 275 -9.12 5.59 3.00
N ALA A 276 -9.56 4.34 3.00
CA ALA A 276 -9.63 3.51 4.20
C ALA A 276 -8.23 3.31 4.80
N MET A 277 -7.21 3.07 3.96
CA MET A 277 -5.82 2.99 4.41
C MET A 277 -5.29 4.31 4.97
N ASP A 278 -5.66 5.45 4.39
CA ASP A 278 -5.29 6.76 4.92
C ASP A 278 -5.91 7.02 6.31
N VAL A 279 -7.17 6.59 6.51
CA VAL A 279 -7.85 6.68 7.81
C VAL A 279 -7.30 5.67 8.82
N PHE A 280 -6.93 4.47 8.37
CA PHE A 280 -6.25 3.45 9.17
C PHE A 280 -4.92 3.96 9.72
N ASP A 281 -4.10 4.59 8.87
CA ASP A 281 -2.85 5.22 9.29
C ASP A 281 -3.08 6.29 10.38
N GLU A 282 -4.14 7.09 10.27
CA GLU A 282 -4.48 8.11 11.27
C GLU A 282 -4.99 7.50 12.58
N VAL A 283 -5.75 6.40 12.53
CA VAL A 283 -6.12 5.62 13.73
C VAL A 283 -4.86 5.13 14.44
N ASP A 284 -3.96 4.46 13.70
CA ASP A 284 -2.68 3.96 14.22
C ASP A 284 -1.83 5.09 14.83
N ARG A 285 -1.77 6.27 14.18
CA ARG A 285 -1.07 7.45 14.71
C ARG A 285 -1.67 7.92 16.02
N ARG A 286 -3.00 8.05 16.11
CA ARG A 286 -3.71 8.51 17.34
C ARG A 286 -3.53 7.53 18.49
N GLU A 287 -3.65 6.22 18.23
CA GLU A 287 -3.42 5.17 19.23
C GLU A 287 -1.96 5.13 19.70
N THR A 288 -1.02 5.21 18.75
CA THR A 288 0.41 5.26 19.07
C THR A 288 0.76 6.51 19.87
N GLU A 289 0.16 7.67 19.57
CA GLU A 289 0.32 8.90 20.37
C GLU A 289 -0.27 8.74 21.78
N ALA A 290 -1.43 8.10 21.94
CA ALA A 290 -1.98 7.83 23.27
C ALA A 290 -1.08 6.90 24.10
N ILE A 291 -0.52 5.84 23.48
CA ILE A 291 0.46 4.97 24.14
C ILE A 291 1.72 5.77 24.49
N TRP A 292 2.22 6.57 23.55
CA TRP A 292 3.40 7.43 23.75
C TRP A 292 3.24 8.36 24.95
N LEU A 293 2.14 9.12 25.02
CA LEU A 293 1.85 10.03 26.13
C LEU A 293 1.60 9.31 27.46
N SER A 294 1.20 8.03 27.42
CA SER A 294 1.09 7.22 28.63
C SER A 294 2.45 6.73 29.14
N CYS A 295 3.47 6.67 28.29
CA CYS A 295 4.84 6.33 28.68
C CYS A 295 5.46 7.58 29.32
N GLY A 296 6.04 7.45 30.52
CA GLY A 296 6.63 8.59 31.24
C GLY A 296 7.79 9.25 30.48
N ASP A 297 8.29 10.37 31.01
CA ASP A 297 9.45 11.14 30.51
C ASP A 297 9.56 11.30 28.97
N THR A 298 8.41 11.51 28.32
CA THR A 298 8.34 11.90 26.90
C THR A 298 8.25 13.40 26.69
N THR A 299 8.26 14.21 27.75
CA THR A 299 8.07 15.67 27.70
C THR A 299 9.12 16.39 26.87
N ASP A 300 10.31 15.80 26.76
CA ASP A 300 11.44 16.35 26.00
C ASP A 300 11.39 16.02 24.50
N PHE A 301 10.40 15.24 24.05
CA PHE A 301 10.26 14.84 22.66
C PHE A 301 9.00 15.43 22.03
N ASN A 302 9.15 15.98 20.83
CA ASN A 302 8.03 16.48 20.05
C ASN A 302 7.12 15.31 19.63
N GLY A 303 5.81 15.49 19.82
CA GLY A 303 4.79 14.57 19.30
C GLY A 303 4.73 14.60 17.77
N VAL A 304 3.96 13.68 17.19
CA VAL A 304 3.72 13.62 15.73
C VAL A 304 2.30 14.14 15.47
N PRO A 305 2.11 15.44 15.22
CA PRO A 305 0.79 16.07 15.23
C PRO A 305 -0.12 15.61 14.10
N PHE A 306 0.45 15.15 12.99
CA PHE A 306 -0.25 14.65 11.82
C PHE A 306 0.60 13.59 11.11
N LEU A 307 -0.01 12.86 10.17
CA LEU A 307 0.68 11.82 9.41
C LEU A 307 1.92 12.37 8.67
N PRO A 308 3.10 11.74 8.83
CA PRO A 308 4.30 12.09 8.08
C PRO A 308 4.09 12.00 6.56
N VAL A 309 4.87 12.79 5.82
CA VAL A 309 4.83 12.79 4.34
C VAL A 309 5.41 11.47 3.81
N ASP A 310 4.68 10.86 2.89
CA ASP A 310 5.15 9.74 2.08
C ASP A 310 5.51 10.24 0.68
N ASN A 311 6.78 10.11 0.30
CA ASN A 311 7.30 10.59 -0.98
C ASN A 311 6.85 9.74 -2.18
N THR A 312 6.23 8.58 -1.95
CA THR A 312 5.61 7.76 -3.00
C THR A 312 4.21 8.26 -3.37
N LEU A 313 3.59 9.06 -2.50
CA LEU A 313 2.23 9.59 -2.69
C LEU A 313 2.26 11.00 -3.26
N SER A 314 1.19 11.38 -3.96
CA SER A 314 1.03 12.74 -4.49
C SER A 314 0.94 13.77 -3.36
N THR A 315 1.27 15.03 -3.67
CA THR A 315 1.15 16.16 -2.73
C THR A 315 -0.29 16.32 -2.23
N THR A 316 -1.29 16.15 -3.12
CA THR A 316 -2.71 16.20 -2.77
C THR A 316 -3.10 15.10 -1.79
N ARG A 317 -2.61 13.87 -2.00
CA ARG A 317 -2.89 12.75 -1.09
C ARG A 317 -2.25 12.94 0.28
N ASN A 318 -0.99 13.38 0.31
CA ASN A 318 -0.32 13.76 1.56
C ASN A 318 -1.08 14.86 2.31
N GLN A 319 -1.56 15.89 1.60
CA GLN A 319 -2.38 16.93 2.21
C GLN A 319 -3.70 16.38 2.76
N GLY A 320 -4.35 15.45 2.06
CA GLY A 320 -5.54 14.73 2.54
C GLY A 320 -5.28 13.99 3.84
N ARG A 321 -4.23 13.14 3.87
CA ARG A 321 -3.77 12.40 5.05
C ARG A 321 -3.52 13.31 6.24
N GLN A 322 -2.81 14.43 6.05
CA GLN A 322 -2.51 15.39 7.12
C GLN A 322 -3.74 16.14 7.64
N LYS A 323 -4.73 16.40 6.77
CA LYS A 323 -6.00 17.05 7.17
C LYS A 323 -6.81 16.18 8.14
N LEU A 324 -6.65 14.85 8.13
CA LEU A 324 -7.35 13.96 9.07
C LEU A 324 -7.02 14.28 10.54
N ALA A 325 -5.82 14.78 10.82
CA ALA A 325 -5.42 15.19 12.17
C ALA A 325 -6.21 16.40 12.71
N ARG A 326 -6.83 17.19 11.83
CA ARG A 326 -7.66 18.35 12.22
C ARG A 326 -9.04 17.96 12.72
N PHE A 327 -9.48 16.73 12.46
CA PHE A 327 -10.79 16.26 12.90
C PHE A 327 -10.78 16.11 14.41
N SER A 328 -11.79 16.67 15.08
CA SER A 328 -12.07 16.36 16.47
C SER A 328 -12.36 14.86 16.64
N THR A 329 -12.23 14.33 17.85
CA THR A 329 -12.51 12.91 18.12
C THR A 329 -13.91 12.50 17.66
N PRO A 330 -14.99 13.27 17.90
CA PRO A 330 -16.32 12.92 17.39
C PRO A 330 -16.42 12.92 15.85
N GLU A 331 -15.85 13.93 15.18
CA GLU A 331 -15.86 14.00 13.71
C GLU A 331 -15.10 12.84 13.08
N PHE A 332 -13.92 12.53 13.61
CA PHE A 332 -13.10 11.44 13.10
C PHE A 332 -13.77 10.08 13.33
N LYS A 333 -14.38 9.86 14.51
CA LYS A 333 -15.19 8.66 14.76
C LYS A 333 -16.40 8.56 13.83
N SER A 334 -17.03 9.68 13.47
CA SER A 334 -18.12 9.68 12.47
C SER A 334 -17.63 9.23 11.09
N LEU A 335 -16.45 9.69 10.66
CA LEU A 335 -15.86 9.27 9.39
C LEU A 335 -15.51 7.78 9.39
N VAL A 336 -14.86 7.29 10.45
CA VAL A 336 -14.53 5.86 10.62
C VAL A 336 -15.80 5.01 10.60
N TYR A 337 -16.87 5.46 11.25
CA TYR A 337 -18.17 4.80 11.23
C TYR A 337 -18.77 4.74 9.82
N ASP A 338 -18.77 5.85 9.08
CA ASP A 338 -19.30 5.90 7.71
C ASP A 338 -18.51 5.01 6.74
N ILE A 339 -17.18 4.90 6.93
CA ILE A 339 -16.33 3.98 6.17
C ILE A 339 -16.71 2.53 6.47
N LEU A 340 -16.95 2.16 7.75
CA LEU A 340 -17.43 0.81 8.08
C LEU A 340 -18.79 0.51 7.44
N VAL A 341 -19.74 1.44 7.51
CA VAL A 341 -21.06 1.28 6.89
C VAL A 341 -20.93 1.07 5.37
N ASP A 342 -20.10 1.86 4.69
CA ASP A 342 -19.92 1.70 3.24
C ASP A 342 -19.12 0.44 2.87
N THR A 343 -18.19 0.01 3.72
CA THR A 343 -17.48 -1.27 3.56
C THR A 343 -18.46 -2.44 3.59
N GLN A 344 -19.39 -2.45 4.55
CA GLN A 344 -20.43 -3.48 4.64
C GLN A 344 -21.28 -3.52 3.37
N ARG A 345 -21.71 -2.35 2.87
CA ARG A 345 -22.49 -2.25 1.63
C ARG A 345 -21.73 -2.85 0.45
N ARG A 346 -20.43 -2.52 0.29
CA ARG A 346 -19.59 -3.02 -0.79
C ARG A 346 -19.39 -4.54 -0.73
N GLN A 347 -19.21 -5.10 0.46
CA GLN A 347 -19.13 -6.56 0.65
C GLN A 347 -20.43 -7.26 0.25
N MET A 348 -21.59 -6.76 0.70
CA MET A 348 -22.89 -7.34 0.34
C MET A 348 -23.18 -7.29 -1.18
N MET A 349 -22.73 -6.24 -1.86
CA MET A 349 -22.85 -6.15 -3.32
C MET A 349 -21.98 -7.19 -4.05
N SER A 350 -20.78 -7.45 -3.53
CA SER A 350 -19.88 -8.49 -4.06
C SER A 350 -20.44 -9.89 -3.82
N ASP A 351 -20.98 -10.16 -2.63
CA ASP A 351 -21.58 -11.47 -2.31
C ASP A 351 -22.84 -11.74 -3.13
N ASN A 352 -23.65 -10.70 -3.37
CA ASN A 352 -24.81 -10.81 -4.26
C ASN A 352 -24.38 -11.04 -5.72
N ALA A 353 -23.30 -10.42 -6.19
CA ALA A 353 -22.74 -10.70 -7.52
C ALA A 353 -22.25 -12.16 -7.63
N HIS A 354 -21.69 -12.73 -6.56
CA HIS A 354 -21.31 -14.15 -6.51
C HIS A 354 -22.50 -15.10 -6.46
N PHE A 355 -23.62 -14.74 -5.81
CA PHE A 355 -24.85 -15.54 -5.85
C PHE A 355 -25.53 -15.52 -7.23
N SER A 356 -25.48 -14.40 -7.95
CA SER A 356 -25.93 -14.29 -9.34
C SER A 356 -25.12 -15.15 -10.30
N GLN A 357 -23.92 -15.59 -9.91
CA GLN A 357 -23.03 -16.41 -10.74
C GLN A 357 -23.22 -17.92 -10.53
N PHE A 358 -24.00 -18.33 -9.52
CA PHE A 358 -24.37 -19.73 -9.26
C PHE A 358 -25.83 -20.07 -9.59
N GLY A 359 -26.62 -19.10 -10.05
CA GLY A 359 -27.94 -19.31 -10.63
C GLY A 359 -27.98 -18.74 -12.03
N GLU A 360 -28.07 -19.62 -13.03
CA GLU A 360 -28.11 -19.35 -14.48
C GLU A 360 -26.75 -19.16 -15.18
N MET A 361 -26.37 -20.23 -15.88
CA MET A 361 -25.53 -20.15 -17.07
C MET A 361 -26.24 -19.29 -18.13
N SER A 362 -25.96 -17.99 -18.14
CA SER A 362 -26.23 -17.15 -19.31
C SER A 362 -25.22 -16.01 -19.41
N THR A 363 -24.51 -15.99 -20.54
CA THR A 363 -23.54 -14.98 -20.96
C THR A 363 -24.22 -13.63 -21.16
N VAL A 364 -23.83 -12.60 -20.40
CA VAL A 364 -24.05 -11.20 -20.79
C VAL A 364 -22.89 -10.36 -20.28
N ASP A 365 -22.23 -9.68 -21.22
CA ASP A 365 -21.12 -8.74 -21.05
C ASP A 365 -21.52 -7.48 -20.27
N ASP A 366 -20.62 -7.01 -19.40
CA ASP A 366 -20.68 -5.70 -18.75
C ASP A 366 -20.26 -4.59 -19.73
N ASP A 367 -21.20 -3.69 -20.05
CA ASP A 367 -21.00 -2.47 -20.85
C ASP A 367 -20.70 -1.28 -19.90
N PRO A 368 -19.57 -0.55 -20.03
CA PRO A 368 -19.29 0.60 -19.18
C PRO A 368 -20.00 1.88 -19.67
N LEU A 369 -20.83 2.44 -18.81
CA LEU A 369 -21.57 3.69 -19.00
C LEU A 369 -20.61 4.90 -19.07
N TYR A 370 -20.34 5.40 -20.28
CA TYR A 370 -19.48 6.59 -20.48
C TYR A 370 -20.30 7.89 -20.39
N ASP A 371 -19.87 8.75 -19.47
CA ASP A 371 -20.39 10.09 -19.17
C ASP A 371 -20.20 11.03 -20.37
N SER A 372 -21.30 11.62 -20.84
CA SER A 372 -21.28 12.57 -21.96
C SER A 372 -20.85 13.94 -21.45
N VAL A 373 -19.59 14.29 -21.69
CA VAL A 373 -19.05 15.64 -21.51
C VAL A 373 -19.82 16.65 -22.36
N ALA A 374 -20.14 17.78 -21.74
CA ALA A 374 -20.71 18.96 -22.35
C ALA A 374 -19.84 19.47 -23.51
N SER A 375 -20.45 19.64 -24.68
CA SER A 375 -19.91 20.48 -25.74
C SER A 375 -20.61 21.84 -25.69
N ASP A 376 -19.83 22.86 -25.34
CA ASP A 376 -20.14 24.26 -25.57
C ASP A 376 -20.28 24.53 -27.07
N GLU A 377 -21.41 25.06 -27.52
CA GLU A 377 -21.47 25.91 -28.74
C GLU A 377 -22.53 27.02 -28.55
N ASP A 378 -22.03 28.25 -28.54
CA ASP A 378 -22.75 29.52 -28.58
C ASP A 378 -23.44 29.75 -29.94
N TYR A 379 -24.72 30.17 -29.96
CA TYR A 379 -25.15 31.31 -30.79
C TYR A 379 -26.50 31.93 -30.35
N ALA A 380 -26.39 33.23 -30.02
CA ALA A 380 -27.33 34.35 -29.98
C ALA A 380 -28.87 34.21 -30.11
N SER A 381 -29.53 34.93 -29.21
CA SER A 381 -30.96 35.25 -29.06
C SER A 381 -31.57 36.17 -30.14
N VAL A 382 -32.87 35.99 -30.45
CA VAL A 382 -33.88 37.07 -30.62
C VAL A 382 -35.32 36.50 -30.37
N PRO A 383 -36.31 37.30 -29.90
CA PRO A 383 -37.49 36.82 -29.15
C PRO A 383 -38.88 37.01 -29.82
N ASP A 384 -39.92 36.69 -29.03
CA ASP A 384 -41.37 36.98 -29.14
C ASP A 384 -42.18 35.99 -30.03
N GLU A 385 -43.33 35.40 -29.67
CA GLU A 385 -44.53 35.90 -28.97
C GLU A 385 -45.46 34.80 -28.36
N GLU A 386 -46.14 35.16 -27.26
CA GLU A 386 -47.53 34.87 -26.83
C GLU A 386 -48.09 33.43 -26.52
N LYS A 387 -48.56 33.30 -25.26
CA LYS A 387 -49.53 32.33 -24.67
C LYS A 387 -50.98 32.58 -25.22
N PRO A 388 -52.09 31.88 -24.82
CA PRO A 388 -52.31 30.95 -23.69
C PRO A 388 -53.31 29.77 -23.93
N THR A 389 -53.57 29.03 -22.84
CA THR A 389 -54.81 28.30 -22.44
C THR A 389 -54.92 26.77 -22.57
N SER A 390 -54.83 26.09 -21.42
CA SER A 390 -55.57 24.89 -20.99
C SER A 390 -57.07 25.23 -20.72
N PRO A 391 -58.05 24.31 -20.51
CA PRO A 391 -57.94 23.01 -19.81
C PRO A 391 -58.93 21.88 -20.23
N ASN A 392 -59.01 20.81 -19.39
CA ASN A 392 -60.13 19.86 -19.22
C ASN A 392 -60.25 18.72 -20.27
N THR A 393 -60.54 17.44 -20.00
CA THR A 393 -60.93 16.67 -18.80
C THR A 393 -60.96 15.16 -19.17
N LEU A 394 -60.96 14.29 -18.15
CA LEU A 394 -61.68 13.00 -18.07
C LEU A 394 -61.17 11.77 -18.85
N SER A 395 -60.64 10.82 -18.07
CA SER A 395 -60.77 9.37 -18.25
C SER A 395 -62.23 8.91 -18.39
N PRO A 396 -62.48 7.71 -18.95
CA PRO A 396 -62.93 6.63 -18.07
C PRO A 396 -62.36 5.24 -18.39
N GLN A 397 -62.52 4.38 -17.38
CA GLN A 397 -62.04 3.01 -17.22
C GLN A 397 -62.78 1.96 -18.07
N SER A 398 -62.22 0.74 -18.04
CA SER A 398 -62.92 -0.56 -17.87
C SER A 398 -63.38 -1.22 -19.19
N GLN A 399 -63.35 -2.54 -19.46
CA GLN A 399 -63.31 -3.79 -18.69
C GLN A 399 -62.96 -4.99 -19.61
N HIS A 400 -62.45 -6.09 -19.02
CA HIS A 400 -62.63 -7.54 -19.36
C HIS A 400 -62.30 -8.01 -20.81
N SER A 401 -61.71 -9.19 -21.07
CA SER A 401 -61.86 -10.53 -20.50
C SER A 401 -60.86 -11.50 -21.16
N ASP A 402 -60.29 -12.42 -20.38
CA ASP A 402 -59.72 -13.73 -20.79
C ASP A 402 -60.87 -14.73 -21.16
N PRO A 403 -60.70 -16.00 -21.65
CA PRO A 403 -59.47 -16.85 -21.71
C PRO A 403 -59.30 -17.81 -22.94
N SER A 404 -58.10 -18.43 -23.01
CA SER A 404 -57.82 -19.87 -23.29
C SER A 404 -57.31 -20.39 -24.67
N HIS A 405 -56.25 -21.22 -24.54
CA HIS A 405 -55.85 -22.44 -25.29
C HIS A 405 -54.85 -22.42 -26.48
N ASN A 406 -53.61 -22.84 -26.14
CA ASN A 406 -52.88 -24.05 -26.59
C ASN A 406 -51.77 -24.00 -27.67
N THR A 407 -50.64 -24.60 -27.27
CA THR A 407 -49.62 -25.40 -27.99
C THR A 407 -48.57 -24.77 -28.94
N ASN A 408 -47.30 -24.97 -28.53
CA ASN A 408 -46.07 -25.28 -29.27
C ASN A 408 -45.86 -24.69 -30.68
N LYS A 409 -44.81 -23.86 -30.83
CA LYS A 409 -43.99 -23.82 -32.04
C LYS A 409 -42.58 -23.28 -31.78
N ASP A 410 -41.64 -23.97 -32.40
CA ASP A 410 -40.19 -23.82 -32.30
C ASP A 410 -39.66 -22.43 -32.61
N SER A 411 -38.53 -22.14 -31.96
CA SER A 411 -37.73 -20.93 -32.01
C SER A 411 -37.21 -20.61 -33.41
N ILE A 412 -37.84 -19.64 -34.08
CA ILE A 412 -37.24 -18.94 -35.22
C ILE A 412 -36.47 -17.76 -34.64
N ILE A 413 -35.14 -17.90 -34.51
CA ILE A 413 -34.25 -16.77 -34.23
C ILE A 413 -34.34 -15.82 -35.43
N SER A 414 -34.81 -14.60 -35.21
CA SER A 414 -34.97 -13.58 -36.25
C SER A 414 -33.62 -13.31 -36.94
N LEU A 415 -33.58 -13.43 -38.28
CA LEU A 415 -32.39 -13.14 -39.10
C LEU A 415 -31.79 -11.75 -38.81
N ASP A 416 -32.61 -10.79 -38.38
CA ASP A 416 -32.19 -9.44 -38.01
C ASP A 416 -31.31 -9.41 -36.76
N SER A 417 -31.49 -10.34 -35.84
CA SER A 417 -30.65 -10.43 -34.62
C SER A 417 -29.24 -10.90 -34.97
N VAL A 418 -29.13 -11.92 -35.83
CA VAL A 418 -27.84 -12.49 -36.29
C VAL A 418 -27.06 -11.47 -37.12
N SER A 419 -27.74 -10.72 -38.00
CA SER A 419 -27.10 -9.68 -38.81
C SER A 419 -26.54 -8.54 -37.95
N LYS A 420 -27.21 -8.17 -36.86
CA LYS A 420 -26.72 -7.14 -35.93
C LYS A 420 -25.50 -7.61 -35.14
N THR A 421 -25.50 -8.85 -34.65
CA THR A 421 -24.33 -9.43 -33.98
C THR A 421 -23.11 -9.53 -34.90
N ASN A 422 -23.30 -9.88 -36.18
CA ASN A 422 -22.19 -9.95 -37.14
C ASN A 422 -21.60 -8.56 -37.44
N GLN A 423 -22.44 -7.52 -37.52
CA GLN A 423 -21.96 -6.14 -37.69
C GLN A 423 -21.15 -5.66 -36.46
N ILE A 424 -21.60 -6.01 -35.26
CA ILE A 424 -20.88 -5.68 -34.01
C ILE A 424 -19.52 -6.41 -33.95
N LEU A 425 -19.48 -7.70 -34.33
CA LEU A 425 -18.24 -8.47 -34.39
C LEU A 425 -17.23 -7.89 -35.39
N GLU A 426 -17.68 -7.45 -36.57
CA GLU A 426 -16.82 -6.78 -37.54
C GLU A 426 -16.28 -5.45 -37.01
N GLN A 427 -17.11 -4.68 -36.29
CA GLN A 427 -16.71 -3.42 -35.68
C GLN A 427 -15.67 -3.62 -34.57
N LEU A 428 -15.88 -4.60 -33.69
CA LEU A 428 -14.94 -4.96 -32.62
C LEU A 428 -13.62 -5.49 -33.19
N THR A 429 -13.67 -6.32 -34.24
CA THR A 429 -12.47 -6.83 -34.92
C THR A 429 -11.65 -5.68 -35.52
N LYS A 430 -12.32 -4.67 -36.09
CA LYS A 430 -11.68 -3.47 -36.62
C LYS A 430 -11.07 -2.60 -35.51
N GLN A 431 -11.73 -2.48 -34.37
CA GLN A 431 -11.21 -1.76 -33.21
C GLN A 431 -9.98 -2.46 -32.62
N LEU A 432 -10.02 -3.79 -32.45
CA LEU A 432 -8.88 -4.59 -32.01
C LEU A 432 -7.66 -4.40 -32.91
N LYS A 433 -7.87 -4.47 -34.23
CA LYS A 433 -6.80 -4.26 -35.21
C LYS A 433 -6.21 -2.84 -35.14
N ASN A 434 -7.05 -1.82 -34.90
CA ASN A 434 -6.58 -0.45 -34.71
C ASN A 434 -5.76 -0.31 -33.42
N SER A 435 -6.21 -0.91 -32.33
CA SER A 435 -5.47 -0.92 -31.06
C SER A 435 -4.14 -1.65 -31.17
N ASP A 436 -4.08 -2.78 -31.89
CA ASP A 436 -2.82 -3.50 -32.15
C ASP A 436 -1.82 -2.66 -32.95
N ASN A 437 -2.30 -1.90 -33.93
CA ASN A 437 -1.47 -0.95 -34.68
C ASN A 437 -0.95 0.16 -33.75
N THR A 438 -1.81 0.74 -32.90
CA THR A 438 -1.39 1.77 -31.92
C THR A 438 -0.37 1.22 -30.92
N ILE A 439 -0.56 0.00 -30.41
CA ILE A 439 0.40 -0.66 -29.53
C ILE A 439 1.76 -0.86 -30.24
N THR A 440 1.73 -1.22 -31.52
CA THR A 440 2.94 -1.40 -32.33
C THR A 440 3.66 -0.06 -32.53
N ASP A 441 2.94 1.01 -32.82
CA ASP A 441 3.50 2.35 -32.97
C ASP A 441 4.09 2.89 -31.66
N LEU A 442 3.41 2.68 -30.54
CA LEU A 442 3.91 3.04 -29.21
C LEU A 442 5.16 2.24 -28.84
N LYS A 443 5.20 0.95 -29.15
CA LYS A 443 6.42 0.13 -28.96
C LYS A 443 7.60 0.66 -29.76
N ASN A 444 7.36 1.08 -31.01
CA ASN A 444 8.39 1.68 -31.85
C ASN A 444 8.88 3.02 -31.30
N GLU A 445 7.99 3.84 -30.76
CA GLU A 445 8.36 5.13 -30.17
C GLU A 445 9.14 4.97 -28.86
N VAL A 446 8.72 4.03 -28.00
CA VAL A 446 9.49 3.64 -26.81
C VAL A 446 10.88 3.13 -27.20
N TYR A 447 11.00 2.36 -28.28
CA TYR A 447 12.29 1.92 -28.78
C TYR A 447 13.17 3.09 -29.21
N LYS A 448 12.65 4.06 -29.96
CA LYS A 448 13.40 5.27 -30.35
C LYS A 448 13.84 6.09 -29.14
N LEU A 449 12.95 6.33 -28.19
CA LEU A 449 13.27 7.06 -26.96
C LEU A 449 14.38 6.37 -26.16
N ARG A 450 14.38 5.03 -26.09
CA ARG A 450 15.48 4.27 -25.48
C ARG A 450 16.81 4.47 -26.20
N GLN A 451 16.83 4.56 -27.53
CA GLN A 451 18.05 4.87 -28.27
C GLN A 451 18.54 6.29 -27.98
N TYR A 452 17.64 7.28 -27.94
CA TYR A 452 17.98 8.65 -27.56
C TYR A 452 18.58 8.74 -26.15
N VAL A 453 17.99 8.04 -25.18
CA VAL A 453 18.52 8.00 -23.81
C VAL A 453 19.93 7.41 -23.79
N LYS A 454 20.20 6.34 -24.54
CA LYS A 454 21.56 5.76 -24.65
C LYS A 454 22.58 6.74 -25.24
N VAL A 455 22.20 7.49 -26.28
CA VAL A 455 23.06 8.52 -26.88
C VAL A 455 23.36 9.61 -25.85
N LEU A 456 22.32 10.14 -25.18
CA LEU A 456 22.47 11.17 -24.15
C LEU A 456 23.28 10.71 -22.93
N GLN A 457 23.17 9.43 -22.54
CA GLN A 457 24.00 8.84 -21.49
C GLN A 457 25.47 8.78 -21.90
N THR A 458 25.74 8.42 -23.15
CA THR A 458 27.09 8.39 -23.72
C THR A 458 27.69 9.80 -23.79
N GLU A 459 26.93 10.78 -24.27
CA GLU A 459 27.35 12.19 -24.29
C GLU A 459 27.60 12.74 -22.88
N ASN A 460 26.73 12.44 -21.91
CA ASN A 460 26.94 12.83 -20.52
C ASN A 460 28.21 12.20 -19.93
N SER A 461 28.50 10.94 -20.26
CA SER A 461 29.74 10.27 -19.83
C SER A 461 30.97 10.97 -20.40
N ILE A 462 30.94 11.33 -21.69
CA ILE A 462 32.01 12.08 -22.36
C ILE A 462 32.19 13.47 -21.71
N LEU A 463 31.10 14.18 -21.43
CA LEU A 463 31.13 15.49 -20.78
C LEU A 463 31.69 15.41 -19.35
N LYS A 464 31.29 14.40 -18.57
CA LYS A 464 31.83 14.16 -17.23
C LYS A 464 33.33 13.86 -17.27
N ASN A 465 33.79 13.06 -18.24
CA ASN A 465 35.20 12.77 -18.43
C ASN A 465 36.00 14.01 -18.85
N LYS A 466 35.46 14.84 -19.76
CA LYS A 466 36.07 16.13 -20.11
C LYS A 466 36.17 17.05 -18.89
N LEU A 467 35.10 17.19 -18.11
CA LEU A 467 35.09 18.02 -16.90
C LEU A 467 36.10 17.54 -15.84
N ALA A 468 36.26 16.23 -15.68
CA ALA A 468 37.26 15.64 -14.81
C ALA A 468 38.69 15.92 -15.30
N GLN A 469 38.93 15.87 -16.61
CA GLN A 469 40.21 16.23 -17.22
C GLN A 469 40.52 17.73 -17.05
N THR A 470 39.55 18.63 -17.23
CA THR A 470 39.76 20.08 -17.02
C THR A 470 40.08 20.39 -15.55
N LYS A 471 39.41 19.70 -14.60
CA LYS A 471 39.70 19.82 -13.15
C LYS A 471 41.05 19.22 -12.76
N ALA A 472 41.56 18.23 -13.50
CA ALA A 472 42.89 17.68 -13.31
C ALA A 472 43.97 18.64 -13.86
N SER A 473 43.77 19.21 -15.05
CA SER A 473 44.68 20.22 -15.63
C SER A 473 44.74 21.51 -14.80
N SER A 474 43.64 21.95 -14.18
CA SER A 474 43.62 23.10 -13.26
C SER A 474 44.30 22.82 -11.92
N ARG A 475 44.53 21.55 -11.55
CA ARG A 475 45.30 21.16 -10.35
C ARG A 475 46.79 21.00 -10.64
N VAL A 476 47.18 20.73 -11.88
CA VAL A 476 48.59 20.59 -12.29
C VAL A 476 49.23 21.94 -12.63
N ASN A 477 48.46 22.88 -13.18
CA ASN A 477 48.89 24.27 -13.35
C ASN A 477 48.41 25.08 -12.14
N GLY A 478 49.15 25.01 -11.03
CA GLY A 478 48.89 25.88 -9.89
C GLY A 478 48.99 27.34 -10.32
N ASP A 479 47.89 28.08 -10.24
CA ASP A 479 47.97 29.50 -9.98
C ASP A 479 46.84 29.97 -9.05
N SER A 480 47.30 30.80 -8.14
CA SER A 480 46.59 31.58 -7.15
C SER A 480 45.38 32.31 -7.73
N ARG A 481 44.40 32.60 -6.84
CA ARG A 481 43.27 33.53 -7.00
C ARG A 481 41.96 32.89 -7.48
N PHE A 482 41.12 32.46 -6.53
CA PHE A 482 39.67 32.74 -6.49
C PHE A 482 39.07 32.12 -5.20
N GLU A 483 39.42 32.69 -4.04
CA GLU A 483 38.53 32.65 -2.87
C GLU A 483 37.80 33.98 -2.83
N SER A 484 36.60 34.05 -3.41
CA SER A 484 35.51 34.95 -3.03
C SER A 484 34.37 34.78 -4.04
N LEU A 485 33.24 34.20 -3.59
CA LEU A 485 31.86 34.51 -4.01
C LEU A 485 30.89 33.48 -3.39
N GLU A 486 30.79 33.46 -2.06
CA GLU A 486 29.61 32.96 -1.35
C GLU A 486 29.29 33.91 -0.20
N HIS A 487 28.84 35.12 -0.53
CA HIS A 487 28.20 36.03 0.42
C HIS A 487 27.30 37.02 -0.34
N ILE A 488 26.08 36.59 -0.67
CA ILE A 488 24.91 37.48 -0.71
C ILE A 488 23.76 36.74 -0.05
N SER A 489 23.58 37.03 1.24
CA SER A 489 22.35 36.81 2.00
C SER A 489 21.32 37.89 1.65
N GLU A 490 20.06 37.48 1.73
CA GLU A 490 18.85 38.26 2.01
C GLU A 490 19.02 39.72 2.45
N VAL A 491 18.31 40.64 1.79
CA VAL A 491 17.38 41.72 2.27
C VAL A 491 17.03 42.46 0.95
N GLY A 492 15.81 42.58 0.43
CA GLY A 492 14.51 42.93 1.00
C GLY A 492 13.91 44.04 0.10
N LEU A 493 12.58 44.24 0.21
CA LEU A 493 11.77 45.36 -0.30
C LEU A 493 11.00 45.15 -1.63
N SER A 494 9.70 44.89 -1.46
CA SER A 494 8.57 45.70 -1.96
C SER A 494 8.78 46.56 -3.21
N ASP A 495 8.05 46.22 -4.28
CA ASP A 495 6.76 46.85 -4.62
C ASP A 495 5.88 45.86 -5.41
#